data_AF-A0A8G2FGL2-F1
#
_entry.id   AF-A0A8G2FGL2-F1
#
_cell.length_a   1.000
_cell.length_b   1.000
_cell.length_c   1.000
_cell.angle_alpha   90.00
_cell.angle_beta   90.00
_cell.angle_gamma   90.00
#
_symmetry.space_group_name_H-M   'P 1'
#
loop_
_entity.id
_entity.type
_entity.pdbx_description
1 polymer ?
#
loop_
_entity_poly.entity_id
_entity_poly.type
_entity_poly.pdbx_seq_one_letter_code
_entity_poly.pdbx_strand_id
1 'polypeptide(L)'
;MSLAVQPPARPIFGFVPSALDEAAAAARIAAPSPIGAGASLVVTPNLDHIVQYRRNPAFRAAYRRAAIILCDGFPVHYYARLRGHPAHRVTGSGLIARLMHAPDPAARLLFVVDRPETARAVETWAHTHGIADQVATSIPPLGFITQPSACEHLASAIARHRPTLLVMGVGAPQSEIFIDRYHNALPDCWALCVGQGVKMALGLVRRAPPVVQTLHAEWLWRLIQEPRRLAGRYGLGAFRFAGAIVADLRGRSP
;
A
#
# COMPACT_ATOMS: atom_id res chain seq x y z
N MET A 1 16.02 36.30 -10.31
CA MET A 1 15.13 35.72 -9.27
C MET A 1 15.73 34.41 -8.83
N SER A 2 16.32 34.38 -7.64
CA SER A 2 16.97 33.20 -7.06
C SER A 2 15.91 32.15 -6.73
N LEU A 3 15.95 30.99 -7.40
CA LEU A 3 15.20 29.81 -7.00
C LEU A 3 15.75 29.37 -5.63
N ALA A 4 15.08 29.79 -4.56
CA ALA A 4 15.36 29.28 -3.23
C ALA A 4 15.12 27.77 -3.26
N VAL A 5 16.20 26.99 -3.27
CA VAL A 5 16.18 25.55 -3.05
C VAL A 5 15.48 25.34 -1.70
N GLN A 6 14.23 24.87 -1.71
CA GLN A 6 13.57 24.50 -0.48
C GLN A 6 14.43 23.44 0.23
N PRO A 7 14.72 23.60 1.52
CA PRO A 7 15.47 22.59 2.24
C PRO A 7 14.75 21.23 2.11
N PRO A 8 15.48 20.12 1.95
CA PRO A 8 14.87 18.81 1.80
C PRO A 8 13.94 18.56 2.99
N ALA A 9 12.71 18.14 2.70
CA ALA A 9 11.70 17.90 3.72
C ALA A 9 12.25 16.91 4.76
N ARG A 10 12.27 17.30 6.04
CA ARG A 10 12.79 16.45 7.11
C ARG A 10 11.98 15.15 7.17
N PRO A 11 12.60 13.96 7.20
CA PRO A 11 11.85 12.72 7.32
C PRO A 11 10.99 12.67 8.59
N ILE A 12 9.84 12.00 8.49
CA ILE A 12 9.04 11.56 9.63
C ILE A 12 9.10 10.04 9.71
N PHE A 13 9.29 9.51 10.91
CA PHE A 13 9.45 8.09 11.18
C PHE A 13 10.55 7.40 10.34
N GLY A 14 11.47 8.15 9.71
CA GLY A 14 12.51 7.62 8.82
C GLY A 14 12.19 7.68 7.31
N PHE A 15 11.07 8.28 6.90
CA PHE A 15 10.71 8.45 5.48
C PHE A 15 10.09 9.83 5.19
N VAL A 16 10.02 10.20 3.90
CA VAL A 16 9.38 11.45 3.46
C VAL A 16 8.06 11.10 2.77
N PRO A 17 6.89 11.50 3.31
CA PRO A 17 5.61 11.27 2.67
C PRO A 17 5.47 12.14 1.42
N SER A 18 4.79 11.61 0.42
CA SER A 18 4.45 12.32 -0.81
C SER A 18 3.40 13.41 -0.57
N ALA A 19 3.48 14.47 -1.38
CA ALA A 19 2.48 15.54 -1.44
C ALA A 19 1.31 15.21 -2.38
N LEU A 20 1.30 14.02 -3.00
CA LEU A 20 0.23 13.61 -3.90
C LEU A 20 -1.08 13.40 -3.12
N ASP A 21 -2.17 14.00 -3.61
CA ASP A 21 -3.52 13.61 -3.23
C ASP A 21 -3.94 12.29 -3.94
N GLU A 22 -5.14 11.80 -3.64
CA GLU A 22 -5.61 10.53 -4.19
C GLU A 22 -5.74 10.56 -5.73
N ALA A 23 -6.19 11.68 -6.30
CA ALA A 23 -6.37 11.81 -7.74
C ALA A 23 -5.02 11.86 -8.46
N ALA A 24 -4.08 12.65 -7.94
CA ALA A 24 -2.72 12.77 -8.47
C ALA A 24 -1.95 11.45 -8.30
N ALA A 25 -2.11 10.75 -7.19
CA ALA A 25 -1.52 9.42 -6.97
C ALA A 25 -2.08 8.40 -7.98
N ALA A 26 -3.40 8.37 -8.18
CA ALA A 26 -4.02 7.48 -9.16
C ALA A 26 -3.55 7.79 -10.59
N ALA A 27 -3.49 9.07 -10.97
CA ALA A 27 -2.98 9.48 -12.28
C ALA A 27 -1.51 9.08 -12.47
N ARG A 28 -0.67 9.23 -11.44
CA ARG A 28 0.74 8.84 -11.49
C ARG A 28 0.94 7.34 -11.68
N ILE A 29 0.09 6.53 -11.04
CA ILE A 29 0.12 5.05 -11.11
C ILE A 29 -0.51 4.54 -12.41
N ALA A 30 -1.48 5.26 -12.98
CA ALA A 30 -2.03 4.93 -14.30
C ALA A 30 -1.01 5.18 -15.42
N ALA A 31 -0.13 6.18 -15.26
CA ALA A 31 0.97 6.41 -16.18
C ALA A 31 2.07 5.31 -16.07
N PRO A 32 2.83 5.03 -17.14
CA PRO A 32 3.92 4.07 -17.11
C PRO A 32 4.90 4.31 -15.95
N SER A 33 5.35 3.21 -15.33
CA SER A 33 6.43 3.25 -14.35
C SER A 33 7.76 3.63 -15.03
N PRO A 34 8.76 4.11 -14.28
CA PRO A 34 10.09 4.36 -14.84
C PRO A 34 10.68 3.11 -15.52
N ILE A 35 11.27 3.31 -16.69
CA ILE A 35 11.90 2.24 -17.49
C ILE A 35 13.21 1.82 -16.82
N GLY A 36 13.45 0.52 -16.74
CA GLY A 36 14.65 -0.09 -16.15
C GLY A 36 14.70 -0.02 -14.62
N ALA A 37 13.60 0.34 -13.96
CA ALA A 37 13.52 0.44 -12.51
C ALA A 37 13.00 -0.84 -11.84
N GLY A 38 12.49 -1.80 -12.62
CA GLY A 38 11.77 -2.96 -12.11
C GLY A 38 10.47 -2.54 -11.42
N ALA A 39 10.06 -3.29 -10.40
CA ALA A 39 8.84 -2.99 -9.67
C ALA A 39 8.97 -1.72 -8.80
N SER A 40 8.28 -0.66 -9.19
CA SER A 40 8.21 0.61 -8.48
C SER A 40 7.20 0.55 -7.33
N LEU A 41 7.70 0.39 -6.11
CA LEU A 41 6.87 0.17 -4.93
C LEU A 41 6.09 1.44 -4.51
N VAL A 42 4.79 1.28 -4.30
CA VAL A 42 3.88 2.27 -3.70
C VAL A 42 3.37 1.73 -2.37
N VAL A 43 3.61 2.48 -1.29
CA VAL A 43 3.17 2.13 0.07
C VAL A 43 2.21 3.15 0.64
N THR A 44 1.27 2.67 1.45
CA THR A 44 0.28 3.51 2.14
C THR A 44 0.40 3.33 3.66
N PRO A 45 1.47 3.83 4.32
CA PRO A 45 1.67 3.64 5.76
C PRO A 45 0.51 4.17 6.60
N ASN A 46 -0.06 3.25 7.38
CA ASN A 46 -0.96 3.54 8.49
C ASN A 46 -0.23 3.33 9.84
N LEU A 47 -0.94 3.49 10.95
CA LEU A 47 -0.39 3.32 12.30
C LEU A 47 0.35 1.99 12.50
N ASP A 48 -0.21 0.88 12.00
CA ASP A 48 0.39 -0.45 12.14
C ASP A 48 1.69 -0.55 11.34
N HIS A 49 1.74 0.06 10.15
CA HIS A 49 2.96 0.13 9.35
C HIS A 49 4.07 0.89 10.09
N ILE A 50 3.77 1.98 10.78
CA ILE A 50 4.78 2.71 11.58
C ILE A 50 5.36 1.82 12.69
N VAL A 51 4.50 1.04 13.37
CA VAL A 51 4.95 0.11 14.41
C VAL A 51 5.82 -1.01 13.82
N GLN A 52 5.44 -1.55 12.67
CA GLN A 52 6.21 -2.59 11.98
C GLN A 52 7.54 -2.05 11.43
N TYR A 53 7.55 -0.86 10.83
CA TYR A 53 8.74 -0.17 10.29
C TYR A 53 9.83 -0.05 11.34
N ARG A 54 9.49 0.36 12.56
CA ARG A 54 10.47 0.47 13.65
C ARG A 54 11.13 -0.85 14.03
N ARG A 55 10.44 -1.98 13.86
CA ARG A 55 10.88 -3.29 14.36
C ARG A 55 11.48 -4.19 13.30
N ASN A 56 11.16 -3.96 12.03
CA ASN A 56 11.53 -4.86 10.94
C ASN A 56 12.52 -4.19 9.96
N PRO A 57 13.82 -4.55 9.99
CA PRO A 57 14.83 -3.98 9.09
C PRO A 57 14.52 -4.19 7.61
N ALA A 58 13.98 -5.35 7.22
CA ALA A 58 13.63 -5.63 5.83
C ALA A 58 12.47 -4.74 5.36
N PHE A 59 11.48 -4.50 6.23
CA PHE A 59 10.39 -3.56 5.93
C PHE A 59 10.89 -2.12 5.81
N ARG A 60 11.88 -1.70 6.60
CA ARG A 60 12.54 -0.39 6.41
C ARG A 60 13.29 -0.29 5.09
N ALA A 61 13.98 -1.36 4.69
CA ALA A 61 14.66 -1.40 3.40
C ALA A 61 13.68 -1.17 2.25
N ALA A 62 12.51 -1.81 2.30
CA ALA A 62 11.43 -1.60 1.34
C ALA A 62 10.96 -0.13 1.27
N TYR A 63 10.74 0.50 2.42
CA TYR A 63 10.31 1.90 2.46
C TYR A 63 11.37 2.87 1.95
N ARG A 64 12.66 2.62 2.22
CA ARG A 64 13.75 3.46 1.69
C ARG A 64 13.84 3.42 0.17
N ARG A 65 13.42 2.31 -0.46
CA ARG A 65 13.38 2.14 -1.92
C ARG A 65 11.99 2.38 -2.52
N ALA A 66 10.99 2.74 -1.71
CA ALA A 66 9.65 3.00 -2.20
C ALA A 66 9.65 4.23 -3.12
N ALA A 67 9.03 4.10 -4.29
CA ALA A 67 8.90 5.18 -5.26
C ALA A 67 7.86 6.22 -4.79
N ILE A 68 6.79 5.78 -4.12
CA ILE A 68 5.74 6.66 -3.57
C ILE A 68 5.34 6.18 -2.17
N ILE A 69 5.29 7.11 -1.22
CA ILE A 69 4.82 6.87 0.15
C ILE A 69 3.62 7.78 0.42
N LEU A 70 2.42 7.21 0.57
CA LEU A 70 1.16 7.93 0.75
C LEU A 70 0.67 7.80 2.19
N CYS A 71 0.25 8.89 2.84
CA CYS A 71 -0.22 8.83 4.22
C CYS A 71 -1.60 8.17 4.34
N ASP A 72 -1.67 6.96 4.89
CA ASP A 72 -2.93 6.26 5.17
C ASP A 72 -3.38 6.51 6.62
N GLY A 73 -4.65 6.89 6.76
CA GLY A 73 -5.29 7.10 8.06
C GLY A 73 -4.96 8.44 8.70
N PHE A 74 -5.85 8.83 9.63
CA PHE A 74 -5.78 10.12 10.29
C PHE A 74 -4.49 10.34 11.12
N PRO A 75 -3.98 9.38 11.93
CA PRO A 75 -2.83 9.65 12.79
C PRO A 75 -1.53 9.95 12.03
N VAL A 76 -1.25 9.22 10.96
CA VAL A 76 -0.02 9.40 10.16
C VAL A 76 -0.11 10.71 9.37
N HIS A 77 -1.24 10.96 8.70
CA HIS A 77 -1.48 12.21 7.98
C HIS A 77 -1.39 13.43 8.90
N TYR A 78 -2.06 13.40 10.05
CA TYR A 78 -2.05 14.51 11.00
C TYR A 78 -0.64 14.79 11.54
N TYR A 79 0.12 13.74 11.88
CA TYR A 79 1.51 13.91 12.29
C TYR A 79 2.39 14.51 11.18
N ALA A 80 2.22 14.07 9.93
CA ALA A 80 2.93 14.64 8.78
C ALA A 80 2.66 16.14 8.63
N ARG A 81 1.38 16.56 8.75
CA ARG A 81 0.97 17.97 8.72
C ARG A 81 1.59 18.78 9.86
N LEU A 82 1.58 18.25 11.09
CA LEU A 82 2.23 18.89 12.24
C LEU A 82 3.73 19.08 12.05
N ARG A 83 4.38 18.17 11.30
CA ARG A 83 5.80 18.25 10.95
C ARG A 83 6.10 19.10 9.71
N GLY A 84 5.09 19.78 9.18
CA GLY A 84 5.23 20.74 8.07
C GLY A 84 5.15 20.11 6.68
N HIS A 85 4.77 18.83 6.56
CA HIS A 85 4.63 18.20 5.25
C HIS A 85 3.27 18.57 4.60
N PRO A 86 3.24 18.88 3.30
CA PRO A 86 2.01 19.04 2.53
C PRO A 86 1.37 17.68 2.17
N ALA A 87 1.42 16.71 3.08
CA ALA A 87 0.92 15.37 2.83
C ALA A 87 -0.62 15.35 2.87
N HIS A 88 -1.24 14.71 1.88
CA HIS A 88 -2.68 14.45 1.86
C HIS A 88 -2.99 13.10 2.52
N ARG A 89 -4.21 12.94 3.05
CA ARG A 89 -4.69 11.64 3.52
C ARG A 89 -5.14 10.83 2.30
N VAL A 90 -4.42 9.76 1.99
CA VAL A 90 -4.71 8.86 0.86
C VAL A 90 -4.73 7.43 1.38
N THR A 91 -5.90 6.80 1.36
CA THR A 91 -6.04 5.41 1.85
C THR A 91 -5.74 4.42 0.73
N GLY A 92 -5.07 3.31 1.06
CA GLY A 92 -4.83 2.25 0.08
C GLY A 92 -6.13 1.68 -0.51
N SER A 93 -7.18 1.59 0.32
CA SER A 93 -8.52 1.16 -0.09
C SER A 93 -9.23 2.14 -1.03
N GLY A 94 -9.05 3.45 -0.84
CA GLY A 94 -9.62 4.47 -1.72
C GLY A 94 -8.91 4.47 -3.07
N LEU A 95 -7.57 4.47 -3.03
CA LEU A 95 -6.73 4.46 -4.23
C LEU A 95 -7.01 3.26 -5.13
N ILE A 96 -7.02 2.02 -4.59
CA ILE A 96 -7.32 0.84 -5.40
C ILE A 96 -8.76 0.85 -5.92
N ALA A 97 -9.72 1.34 -5.13
CA ALA A 97 -11.11 1.46 -5.59
C ALA A 97 -11.24 2.43 -6.76
N ARG A 98 -10.52 3.55 -6.73
CA ARG A 98 -10.48 4.52 -7.83
C ARG A 98 -9.88 3.91 -9.09
N LEU A 99 -8.75 3.20 -8.96
CA LEU A 99 -8.09 2.52 -10.08
C LEU A 99 -8.97 1.41 -10.67
N MET A 100 -9.73 0.69 -9.84
CA MET A 100 -10.63 -0.39 -10.29
C MET A 100 -11.97 0.11 -10.85
N HIS A 101 -12.39 1.33 -10.51
CA HIS A 101 -13.65 1.90 -11.03
C HIS A 101 -13.57 2.24 -12.52
N ALA A 102 -12.40 2.68 -12.99
CA ALA A 102 -12.15 3.01 -14.38
C ALA A 102 -10.76 2.48 -14.76
N PRO A 103 -10.62 1.16 -14.96
CA PRO A 103 -9.35 0.57 -15.31
C PRO A 103 -8.92 1.06 -16.71
N ASP A 104 -7.64 1.35 -16.86
CA ASP A 104 -7.07 1.68 -18.16
C ASP A 104 -7.11 0.42 -19.06
N PRO A 105 -7.76 0.47 -20.25
CA PRO A 105 -7.81 -0.65 -21.19
C PRO A 105 -6.46 -1.06 -21.77
N ALA A 106 -5.39 -0.29 -21.56
CA ALA A 106 -4.04 -0.67 -21.93
C ALA A 106 -3.25 -1.30 -20.76
N ALA A 107 -3.79 -1.27 -19.53
CA ALA A 107 -3.09 -1.74 -18.36
C ALA A 107 -3.18 -3.27 -18.21
N ARG A 108 -2.02 -3.90 -18.04
CA ARG A 108 -1.93 -5.31 -17.65
C ARG A 108 -1.94 -5.39 -16.13
N LEU A 109 -2.97 -5.98 -15.55
CA LEU A 109 -3.16 -6.03 -14.10
C LEU A 109 -2.82 -7.41 -13.56
N LEU A 110 -2.08 -7.47 -12.45
CA LEU A 110 -1.93 -8.70 -11.68
C LEU A 110 -2.28 -8.47 -10.23
N PHE A 111 -3.23 -9.24 -9.71
CA PHE A 111 -3.65 -9.19 -8.32
C PHE A 111 -3.08 -10.39 -7.56
N VAL A 112 -2.15 -10.12 -6.63
CA VAL A 112 -1.68 -11.14 -5.67
C VAL A 112 -2.60 -11.09 -4.46
N VAL A 113 -3.45 -12.10 -4.27
CA VAL A 113 -4.51 -12.11 -3.27
C VAL A 113 -4.36 -13.27 -2.29
N ASP A 114 -5.05 -13.20 -1.16
CA ASP A 114 -4.83 -14.13 -0.05
C ASP A 114 -5.63 -15.44 -0.16
N ARG A 115 -6.71 -15.46 -0.97
CA ARG A 115 -7.64 -16.60 -1.02
C ARG A 115 -8.36 -16.74 -2.38
N PRO A 116 -8.85 -17.95 -2.73
CA PRO A 116 -9.60 -18.20 -3.97
C PRO A 116 -10.84 -17.33 -4.14
N GLU A 117 -11.56 -17.00 -3.07
CA GLU A 117 -12.76 -16.18 -3.14
C GLU A 117 -12.45 -14.76 -3.62
N THR A 118 -11.34 -14.19 -3.16
CA THR A 118 -10.87 -12.88 -3.62
C THR A 118 -10.46 -12.92 -5.08
N ALA A 119 -9.78 -13.99 -5.52
CA ALA A 119 -9.38 -14.17 -6.92
C ALA A 119 -10.59 -14.24 -7.86
N ARG A 120 -11.59 -15.06 -7.54
CA ARG A 120 -12.84 -15.15 -8.32
C ARG A 120 -13.59 -13.82 -8.40
N ALA A 121 -13.56 -13.03 -7.33
CA ALA A 121 -14.16 -11.70 -7.33
C ALA A 121 -13.40 -10.70 -8.23
N VAL A 122 -12.06 -10.78 -8.27
CA VAL A 122 -11.24 -10.02 -9.24
C VAL A 122 -11.57 -10.45 -10.67
N GLU A 123 -11.67 -11.76 -10.94
CA GLU A 123 -12.01 -12.28 -12.26
C GLU A 123 -13.40 -11.82 -12.72
N THR A 124 -14.40 -11.92 -11.83
CA THR A 124 -15.75 -11.40 -12.09
C THR A 124 -15.72 -9.90 -12.39
N TRP A 125 -14.98 -9.13 -11.59
CA TRP A 125 -14.80 -7.69 -11.83
C TRP A 125 -14.15 -7.41 -13.19
N ALA A 126 -13.13 -8.18 -13.58
CA ALA A 126 -12.46 -8.01 -14.87
C ALA A 126 -13.40 -8.31 -16.05
N HIS A 127 -14.24 -9.35 -15.93
CA HIS A 127 -15.25 -9.69 -16.93
C HIS A 127 -16.31 -8.59 -17.07
N THR A 128 -16.81 -8.03 -15.96
CA THR A 128 -17.83 -6.96 -16.02
C THR A 128 -17.29 -5.66 -16.60
N HIS A 129 -15.98 -5.43 -16.54
CA HIS A 129 -15.32 -4.27 -17.14
C HIS A 129 -14.76 -4.56 -18.55
N GLY A 130 -14.95 -5.76 -19.10
CA GLY A 130 -14.50 -6.12 -20.46
C GLY A 130 -12.98 -6.21 -20.61
N ILE A 131 -12.24 -6.47 -19.53
CA ILE A 131 -10.76 -6.50 -19.50
C ILE A 131 -10.20 -7.84 -19.00
N ALA A 132 -10.98 -8.92 -19.06
CA ALA A 132 -10.58 -10.24 -18.54
C ALA A 132 -9.21 -10.72 -19.07
N ASP A 133 -8.92 -10.47 -20.35
CA ASP A 133 -7.65 -10.88 -20.99
C ASP A 133 -6.42 -10.10 -20.48
N GLN A 134 -6.64 -9.00 -19.75
CA GLN A 134 -5.58 -8.13 -19.22
C GLN A 134 -5.31 -8.38 -17.74
N VAL A 135 -6.18 -9.13 -17.07
CA VAL A 135 -6.16 -9.33 -15.61
C VAL A 135 -5.74 -10.76 -15.28
N ALA A 136 -4.75 -10.90 -14.40
CA ALA A 136 -4.38 -12.17 -13.80
C ALA A 136 -4.48 -12.11 -12.28
N THR A 137 -4.69 -13.27 -11.65
CA THR A 137 -4.67 -13.43 -10.20
C THR A 137 -3.60 -14.45 -9.79
N SER A 138 -3.03 -14.29 -8.60
CA SER A 138 -2.11 -15.27 -8.01
C SER A 138 -2.34 -15.37 -6.51
N ILE A 139 -2.32 -16.59 -5.98
CA ILE A 139 -2.54 -16.87 -4.55
C ILE A 139 -1.31 -17.60 -4.01
N PRO A 140 -0.37 -16.90 -3.36
CA PRO A 140 0.76 -17.55 -2.73
C PRO A 140 0.32 -18.25 -1.42
N PRO A 141 1.09 -19.23 -0.92
CA PRO A 141 0.79 -19.88 0.36
C PRO A 141 0.84 -18.88 1.52
N LEU A 142 0.15 -19.19 2.62
CA LEU A 142 0.19 -18.37 3.82
C LEU A 142 1.64 -18.25 4.33
N GLY A 143 2.10 -17.02 4.54
CA GLY A 143 3.48 -16.76 4.99
C GLY A 143 4.54 -17.02 3.92
N PHE A 144 4.19 -17.01 2.63
CA PHE A 144 5.12 -17.28 1.52
C PHE A 144 6.45 -16.51 1.58
N ILE A 145 6.49 -15.35 2.22
CA ILE A 145 7.70 -14.51 2.30
C ILE A 145 8.88 -15.20 3.01
N THR A 146 8.60 -16.19 3.86
CA THR A 146 9.60 -17.02 4.53
C THR A 146 9.97 -18.28 3.76
N GLN A 147 9.34 -18.51 2.60
CA GLN A 147 9.53 -19.68 1.74
C GLN A 147 10.16 -19.24 0.41
N PRO A 148 11.48 -19.41 0.22
CA PRO A 148 12.18 -18.95 -0.99
C PRO A 148 11.55 -19.46 -2.29
N SER A 149 11.22 -20.75 -2.35
CA SER A 149 10.58 -21.37 -3.53
C SER A 149 9.21 -20.76 -3.84
N ALA A 150 8.40 -20.45 -2.82
CA ALA A 150 7.11 -19.79 -3.03
C ALA A 150 7.28 -18.36 -3.57
N CYS A 151 8.28 -17.63 -3.07
CA CYS A 151 8.62 -16.31 -3.57
C CYS A 151 9.12 -16.35 -5.02
N GLU A 152 10.00 -17.29 -5.37
CA GLU A 152 10.52 -17.46 -6.73
C GLU A 152 9.42 -17.84 -7.73
N HIS A 153 8.50 -18.74 -7.34
CA HIS A 153 7.34 -19.06 -8.15
C HIS A 153 6.45 -17.84 -8.39
N LEU A 154 6.19 -17.05 -7.34
CA LEU A 154 5.40 -15.82 -7.46
C LEU A 154 6.09 -14.79 -8.37
N ALA A 155 7.40 -14.56 -8.18
CA ALA A 155 8.17 -13.64 -9.01
C ALA A 155 8.18 -14.09 -10.48
N SER A 156 8.33 -15.39 -10.74
CA SER A 156 8.27 -15.96 -12.08
C SER A 156 6.90 -15.79 -12.72
N ALA A 157 5.80 -15.99 -11.96
CA ALA A 157 4.44 -15.77 -12.46
C ALA A 157 4.22 -14.30 -12.83
N ILE A 158 4.69 -13.37 -12.00
CA ILE A 158 4.61 -11.92 -12.28
C ILE A 158 5.42 -11.55 -13.52
N ALA A 159 6.66 -12.04 -13.63
CA ALA A 159 7.54 -11.77 -14.77
C ALA A 159 6.96 -12.31 -16.09
N ARG A 160 6.30 -13.47 -16.08
CA ARG A 160 5.60 -14.01 -17.26
C ARG A 160 4.39 -13.15 -17.65
N HIS A 161 3.63 -12.66 -16.68
CA HIS A 161 2.46 -11.83 -16.96
C HIS A 161 2.81 -10.42 -17.43
N ARG A 162 3.97 -9.88 -17.03
CA ARG A 162 4.38 -8.51 -17.37
C ARG A 162 3.30 -7.46 -17.05
N PRO A 163 2.82 -7.38 -15.79
CA PRO A 163 1.85 -6.36 -15.42
C PRO A 163 2.45 -4.96 -15.60
N THR A 164 1.61 -3.98 -15.91
CA THR A 164 1.93 -2.55 -15.74
C THR A 164 1.55 -2.08 -14.33
N LEU A 165 0.54 -2.73 -13.72
CA LEU A 165 0.15 -2.54 -12.33
C LEU A 165 0.02 -3.90 -11.61
N LEU A 166 0.91 -4.11 -10.64
CA LEU A 166 0.92 -5.22 -9.71
C LEU A 166 0.25 -4.78 -8.40
N VAL A 167 -0.85 -5.44 -8.02
CA VAL A 167 -1.60 -5.15 -6.80
C VAL A 167 -1.35 -6.23 -5.77
N MET A 168 -0.76 -5.86 -4.64
CA MET A 168 -0.45 -6.79 -3.55
C MET A 168 -1.54 -6.71 -2.46
N GLY A 169 -2.44 -7.69 -2.48
CA GLY A 169 -3.56 -7.88 -1.55
C GLY A 169 -3.26 -8.82 -0.37
N VAL A 170 -2.02 -9.29 -0.22
CA VAL A 170 -1.61 -10.24 0.83
C VAL A 170 -1.19 -9.57 2.15
N GLY A 171 -1.05 -8.25 2.17
CA GLY A 171 -0.86 -7.45 3.39
C GLY A 171 0.60 -7.21 3.81
N ALA A 172 0.78 -6.30 4.76
CA ALA A 172 2.08 -5.91 5.30
C ALA A 172 2.54 -6.85 6.44
N PRO A 173 3.85 -7.13 6.56
CA PRO A 173 4.95 -6.52 5.81
C PRO A 173 5.37 -7.33 4.57
N GLN A 174 4.74 -8.49 4.34
CA GLN A 174 5.17 -9.46 3.33
C GLN A 174 5.08 -8.92 1.90
N SER A 175 4.09 -8.08 1.61
CA SER A 175 3.93 -7.46 0.28
C SER A 175 5.11 -6.56 -0.05
N GLU A 176 5.42 -5.61 0.83
CA GLU A 176 6.49 -4.64 0.65
C GLU A 176 7.86 -5.31 0.64
N ILE A 177 8.10 -6.26 1.54
CA ILE A 177 9.37 -7.01 1.58
C ILE A 177 9.55 -7.86 0.31
N PHE A 178 8.48 -8.46 -0.22
CA PHE A 178 8.55 -9.23 -1.45
C PHE A 178 8.97 -8.35 -2.63
N ILE A 179 8.26 -7.24 -2.84
CA ILE A 179 8.56 -6.30 -3.94
C ILE A 179 9.99 -5.78 -3.80
N ASP A 180 10.40 -5.39 -2.60
CA ASP A 180 11.74 -4.89 -2.33
C ASP A 180 12.85 -5.92 -2.63
N ARG A 181 12.61 -7.19 -2.28
CA ARG A 181 13.54 -8.29 -2.50
C ARG A 181 13.66 -8.66 -3.97
N TYR A 182 12.55 -8.67 -4.71
CA TYR A 182 12.49 -9.12 -6.10
C TYR A 182 12.45 -7.98 -7.12
N HIS A 183 12.58 -6.71 -6.73
CA HIS A 183 12.38 -5.55 -7.60
C HIS A 183 13.03 -5.68 -8.99
N ASN A 184 14.30 -6.11 -9.06
CA ASN A 184 15.06 -6.30 -10.31
C ASN A 184 14.64 -7.52 -11.14
N ALA A 185 14.03 -8.52 -10.51
CA ALA A 185 13.52 -9.72 -11.19
C ALA A 185 12.09 -9.51 -11.72
N LEU A 186 11.42 -8.46 -11.25
CA LEU A 186 10.09 -8.08 -11.69
C LEU A 186 10.19 -7.11 -12.88
N PRO A 187 9.19 -7.11 -13.77
CA PRO A 187 9.14 -6.17 -14.90
C PRO A 187 8.91 -4.74 -14.40
N ASP A 188 9.19 -3.76 -15.26
CA ASP A 188 8.84 -2.36 -15.01
C ASP A 188 7.32 -2.25 -14.81
N CYS A 189 6.92 -2.00 -13.57
CA CYS A 189 5.53 -1.88 -13.19
C CYS A 189 5.38 -1.03 -11.92
N TRP A 190 4.17 -0.53 -11.68
CA TRP A 190 3.80 -0.06 -10.36
C TRP A 190 3.41 -1.23 -9.47
N ALA A 191 3.99 -1.32 -8.28
CA ALA A 191 3.64 -2.32 -7.28
C ALA A 191 2.91 -1.67 -6.10
N LEU A 192 1.58 -1.76 -6.10
CA LEU A 192 0.70 -1.14 -5.13
C LEU A 192 0.34 -2.10 -3.99
N CYS A 193 0.86 -1.84 -2.79
CA CYS A 193 0.62 -2.65 -1.59
C CYS A 193 -0.59 -2.12 -0.80
N VAL A 194 -1.72 -2.81 -0.90
CA VAL A 194 -3.01 -2.36 -0.31
C VAL A 194 -3.68 -3.38 0.61
N GLY A 195 -3.15 -4.60 0.71
CA GLY A 195 -3.68 -5.63 1.61
C GLY A 195 -5.19 -5.84 1.43
N GLN A 196 -5.96 -5.61 2.50
CA GLN A 196 -7.42 -5.75 2.49
C GLN A 196 -8.14 -4.78 1.53
N GLY A 197 -7.45 -3.77 0.99
CA GLY A 197 -8.02 -2.79 0.06
C GLY A 197 -8.71 -3.43 -1.15
N VAL A 198 -8.15 -4.50 -1.71
CA VAL A 198 -8.74 -5.25 -2.84
C VAL A 198 -10.12 -5.79 -2.46
N LYS A 199 -10.24 -6.43 -1.29
CA LYS A 199 -11.51 -6.98 -0.79
C LYS A 199 -12.55 -5.88 -0.52
N MET A 200 -12.11 -4.70 -0.08
CA MET A 200 -13.00 -3.54 0.11
C MET A 200 -13.44 -2.90 -1.21
N ALA A 201 -12.61 -2.97 -2.25
CA ALA A 201 -12.97 -2.52 -3.60
C ALA A 201 -14.01 -3.46 -4.24
N LEU A 202 -13.85 -4.77 -4.04
CA LEU A 202 -14.75 -5.81 -4.54
C LEU A 202 -16.02 -6.01 -3.70
N GLY A 203 -16.22 -5.24 -2.63
CA GLY A 203 -17.39 -5.37 -1.76
C GLY A 203 -17.41 -6.61 -0.86
N LEU A 204 -16.32 -7.39 -0.82
CA LEU A 204 -16.18 -8.59 0.02
C LEU A 204 -16.03 -8.27 1.52
N VAL A 205 -15.66 -7.02 1.84
CA VAL A 205 -15.61 -6.50 3.21
C VAL A 205 -16.39 -5.20 3.26
N ARG A 206 -17.30 -5.08 4.24
CA ARG A 206 -18.17 -3.90 4.37
C ARG A 206 -17.35 -2.67 4.73
N ARG A 207 -17.39 -1.63 3.88
CA ARG A 207 -16.80 -0.32 4.20
C ARG A 207 -17.57 0.37 5.32
N ALA A 208 -16.92 1.35 5.96
CA ALA A 208 -17.62 2.26 6.86
C ALA A 208 -18.63 3.12 6.09
N PRO A 209 -19.82 3.41 6.63
CA PRO A 209 -20.76 4.34 6.01
C PRO A 209 -20.11 5.71 5.72
N PRO A 210 -20.56 6.48 4.71
CA PRO A 210 -19.97 7.79 4.36
C PRO A 210 -19.91 8.78 5.52
N VAL A 211 -20.93 8.78 6.40
CA VAL A 211 -20.95 9.59 7.63
C VAL A 211 -19.79 9.21 8.56
N VAL A 212 -19.45 7.92 8.65
CA VAL A 212 -18.33 7.45 9.47
C VAL A 212 -16.98 7.75 8.81
N GLN A 213 -16.90 7.75 7.48
CA GLN A 213 -15.71 8.17 6.72
C GLN A 213 -15.41 9.65 6.90
N THR A 214 -16.44 10.49 6.77
CA THR A 214 -16.35 11.96 6.93
C THR A 214 -16.02 12.37 8.36
N LEU A 215 -16.50 11.62 9.36
CA LEU A 215 -16.11 11.79 10.77
C LEU A 215 -14.72 11.22 11.10
N HIS A 216 -13.97 10.72 10.10
CA HIS A 216 -12.68 10.05 10.27
C HIS A 216 -12.72 8.87 11.27
N ALA A 217 -13.90 8.29 11.51
CA ALA A 217 -14.16 7.24 12.49
C ALA A 217 -14.17 5.82 11.87
N GLU A 218 -13.63 5.67 10.66
CA GLU A 218 -13.49 4.37 9.99
C GLU A 218 -12.72 3.35 10.84
N TRP A 219 -11.80 3.86 11.65
CA TRP A 219 -11.03 3.05 12.60
C TRP A 219 -11.93 2.35 13.63
N LEU A 220 -12.96 3.06 14.12
CA LEU A 220 -13.95 2.56 15.06
C LEU A 220 -14.90 1.57 14.38
N TRP A 221 -15.33 1.87 13.15
CA TRP A 221 -16.14 0.93 12.35
C TRP A 221 -15.42 -0.39 12.07
N ARG A 222 -14.12 -0.34 11.75
CA ARG A 222 -13.32 -1.56 11.57
C ARG A 222 -13.18 -2.32 12.88
N LEU A 223 -12.96 -1.63 14.01
CA LEU A 223 -12.90 -2.26 15.34
C LEU A 223 -14.19 -3.03 15.66
N ILE A 224 -15.36 -2.49 15.30
CA ILE A 224 -16.65 -3.16 15.48
C ILE A 224 -16.76 -4.42 14.60
N GLN A 225 -16.25 -4.36 13.36
CA GLN A 225 -16.33 -5.50 12.44
C GLN A 225 -15.34 -6.63 12.75
N GLU A 226 -14.15 -6.31 13.27
CA GLU A 226 -13.10 -7.30 13.56
C GLU A 226 -12.42 -7.04 14.93
N PRO A 227 -13.19 -7.08 16.03
CA PRO A 227 -12.73 -6.63 17.34
C PRO A 227 -11.53 -7.41 17.84
N ARG A 228 -11.50 -8.73 17.65
CA ARG A 228 -10.38 -9.59 18.07
C ARG A 228 -9.08 -9.28 17.29
N ARG A 229 -9.17 -8.96 16.00
CA ARG A 229 -8.00 -8.63 15.16
C ARG A 229 -7.46 -7.24 15.48
N LEU A 230 -8.34 -6.31 15.83
CA LEU A 230 -8.01 -4.90 15.94
C LEU A 230 -7.82 -4.40 17.38
N ALA A 231 -8.38 -5.05 18.40
CA ALA A 231 -8.23 -4.64 19.80
C ALA A 231 -6.76 -4.56 20.24
N GLY A 232 -5.95 -5.57 19.90
CA GLY A 232 -4.51 -5.56 20.16
C GLY A 232 -3.75 -4.48 19.36
N ARG A 233 -4.22 -4.19 18.14
CA ARG A 233 -3.65 -3.13 17.28
C ARG A 233 -3.99 -1.72 17.78
N TYR A 234 -5.17 -1.48 18.35
CA TYR A 234 -5.54 -0.15 18.82
C TYR A 234 -4.94 0.16 20.19
N GLY A 235 -5.03 -0.75 21.17
CA GLY A 235 -4.44 -0.49 22.49
C GLY A 235 -2.92 -0.40 22.41
N LEU A 236 -2.27 -1.53 22.13
CA LEU A 236 -0.81 -1.61 22.12
C LEU A 236 -0.18 -0.88 20.92
N GLY A 237 -0.86 -0.82 19.78
CA GLY A 237 -0.37 -0.06 18.62
C GLY A 237 -0.45 1.45 18.83
N ALA A 238 -1.49 2.00 19.47
CA ALA A 238 -1.52 3.44 19.78
C ALA A 238 -0.39 3.85 20.73
N PHE A 239 -0.12 3.07 21.78
CA PHE A 239 1.04 3.32 22.66
C PHE A 239 2.37 3.24 21.91
N ARG A 240 2.54 2.24 21.05
CA ARG A 240 3.76 2.09 20.23
C ARG A 240 3.91 3.21 19.21
N PHE A 241 2.81 3.71 18.65
CA PHE A 241 2.78 4.85 17.75
C PHE A 241 3.11 6.16 18.48
N ALA A 242 2.57 6.39 19.67
CA ALA A 242 2.98 7.51 20.52
C ALA A 242 4.48 7.45 20.83
N GLY A 243 5.00 6.26 21.15
CA GLY A 243 6.44 6.02 21.29
C GLY A 243 7.23 6.26 20.00
N ALA A 244 6.64 6.05 18.82
CA ALA A 244 7.22 6.40 17.52
C ALA A 244 7.29 7.91 17.32
N ILE A 245 6.24 8.64 17.67
CA ILE A 245 6.24 10.11 17.65
C ILE A 245 7.33 10.67 18.55
N VAL A 246 7.45 10.18 19.80
CA VAL A 246 8.48 10.64 20.74
C VAL A 246 9.89 10.35 20.22
N ALA A 247 10.11 9.17 19.65
CA ALA A 247 11.41 8.83 19.06
C ALA A 247 11.75 9.75 17.87
N ASP A 248 10.77 10.02 17.01
CA ASP A 248 10.95 10.89 15.85
C ASP A 248 11.25 12.35 16.23
N LEU A 249 10.52 12.89 17.21
CA LEU A 249 10.79 14.22 17.77
C LEU A 249 12.18 14.33 18.41
N ARG A 250 12.71 13.22 18.94
CA ARG A 250 14.06 13.13 19.53
C ARG A 250 15.14 12.81 18.50
N GLY A 251 14.83 12.74 17.20
CA GLY A 251 15.79 12.36 16.15
C GLY A 251 16.29 10.92 16.23
N ARG A 252 15.51 10.02 16.87
CA ARG A 252 15.84 8.59 17.05
C ARG A 252 15.02 7.67 16.14
N SER A 253 14.47 8.21 15.06
CA SER A 253 13.85 7.41 14.02
C SER A 253 14.93 6.65 13.25
N PRO A 254 14.69 5.37 12.92
CA PRO A 254 15.64 4.54 12.19
C PRO A 254 15.71 4.88 10.70
#